data_AF-A0A258B1N1-F1
#
_entry.id   AF-A0A258B1N1-F1
#
_cell.length_a   1.000
_cell.length_b   1.000
_cell.length_c   1.000
_cell.angle_alpha   90.00
_cell.angle_beta   90.00
_cell.angle_gamma   90.00
#
_symmetry.space_group_name_H-M   'P 1'
#
loop_
_entity.id
_entity.type
_entity.pdbx_description
1 polymer ?
#
loop_
_entity_poly.entity_id
_entity_poly.type
_entity_poly.pdbx_seq_one_letter_code
_entity_poly.pdbx_strand_id
1 'polypeptide(L)'
;MLLQFTVSNYRSFLTPQTLSMAASAKDRSLPENCIECELPGMATRYWLKGAAIYGANASGKSTLLEAMQALRKLVVSSAKNTDPKDPIEIIEPFALGNDENEIPTAFEVRLVVDA
;
A
#
# COMPACT_ATOMS: atom_id res chain seq x y z
N MET A 1 10.42 -5.76 -6.82
CA MET A 1 10.69 -4.85 -5.69
C MET A 1 9.49 -3.94 -5.43
N LEU A 2 9.01 -3.82 -4.18
CA LEU A 2 7.96 -2.86 -3.81
C LEU A 2 8.57 -1.45 -3.70
N LEU A 3 7.96 -0.47 -4.36
CA LEU A 3 8.39 0.93 -4.29
C LEU A 3 7.47 1.74 -3.39
N GLN A 4 6.17 1.58 -3.57
CA GLN A 4 5.15 2.33 -2.86
C GLN A 4 3.87 1.51 -2.74
N PHE A 5 3.17 1.67 -1.63
CA PHE A 5 1.80 1.21 -1.44
C PHE A 5 0.97 2.33 -0.83
N THR A 6 -0.18 2.63 -1.43
CA THR A 6 -1.12 3.65 -0.94
C THR A 6 -2.49 3.04 -0.79
N VAL A 7 -3.19 3.39 0.30
CA VAL A 7 -4.58 2.98 0.57
C VAL A 7 -5.39 4.14 1.13
N SER A 8 -6.66 4.26 0.72
CA SER A 8 -7.63 5.20 1.29
C SER A 8 -9.00 4.55 1.46
N ASN A 9 -9.80 5.10 2.38
CA ASN A 9 -11.11 4.58 2.77
C ASN A 9 -11.12 3.05 3.02
N TYR A 10 -10.25 2.57 3.91
CA TYR A 10 -10.13 1.16 4.28
C TYR A 10 -9.91 1.02 5.79
N ARG A 11 -10.83 0.33 6.48
CA ARG A 11 -10.83 0.08 7.94
C ARG A 11 -10.53 1.34 8.76
N SER A 12 -9.32 1.48 9.30
CA SER A 12 -8.92 2.63 10.12
C SER A 12 -8.36 3.82 9.33
N PHE A 13 -8.30 3.73 8.00
CA PHE A 13 -7.76 4.77 7.12
C PHE A 13 -8.87 5.43 6.30
N LEU A 14 -9.26 6.64 6.70
CA LEU A 14 -10.17 7.46 5.89
C LEU A 14 -9.42 8.12 4.72
N THR A 15 -8.33 8.85 5.03
CA THR A 15 -7.52 9.57 4.05
C THR A 15 -6.39 8.70 3.50
N PRO A 16 -5.83 9.03 2.31
CA PRO A 16 -4.72 8.28 1.72
C PRO A 16 -3.52 8.15 2.66
N GLN A 17 -3.12 6.91 2.93
CA GLN A 17 -1.89 6.57 3.66
C GLN A 17 -0.92 5.91 2.69
N THR A 18 0.35 6.33 2.71
CA THR A 18 1.38 5.84 1.78
C THR A 18 2.58 5.28 2.52
N LEU A 19 2.90 4.01 2.27
CA LEU A 19 4.20 3.42 2.58
C LEU A 19 5.13 3.63 1.38
N SER A 20 6.20 4.40 1.56
CA SER A 20 7.25 4.61 0.56
C SER A 20 8.53 3.90 0.96
N MET A 21 9.09 3.13 0.03
CA MET A 21 10.37 2.44 0.19
C MET A 21 11.55 3.27 -0.34
N ALA A 22 11.33 4.53 -0.72
CA ALA A 22 12.40 5.43 -1.16
C ALA A 22 13.37 5.72 0.01
N ALA A 23 14.65 5.39 -0.18
CA ALA A 23 15.68 5.73 0.77
C ALA A 23 16.16 7.18 0.55
N SER A 24 16.57 7.84 1.63
CA SER A 24 17.16 9.18 1.57
C SER A 24 18.53 9.12 0.89
N ALA A 25 18.73 9.91 -0.18
CA ALA A 25 20.04 10.02 -0.82
C ALA A 25 21.12 10.68 0.07
N LYS A 26 20.69 11.34 1.16
CA LYS A 26 21.58 12.02 2.12
C LYS A 26 22.10 11.10 3.22
N ASP A 27 21.36 10.05 3.55
CA ASP A 27 21.77 9.10 4.58
C ASP A 27 22.53 7.94 3.94
N ARG A 28 23.80 7.80 4.30
CA ARG A 28 24.70 6.76 3.81
C ARG A 28 25.31 5.95 4.95
N SER A 29 24.69 5.97 6.12
CA SER A 29 25.18 5.26 7.30
C SER A 29 25.12 3.73 7.13
N LEU A 30 24.14 3.23 6.38
CA LEU A 30 23.88 1.80 6.17
C LEU A 30 23.56 1.49 4.68
N PRO A 31 24.51 1.71 3.76
CA PRO A 31 24.28 1.51 2.32
C PRO A 31 23.90 0.08 1.96
N GLU A 32 24.34 -0.92 2.75
CA GLU A 32 24.01 -2.33 2.59
C GLU A 32 22.53 -2.63 2.83
N ASN A 33 21.79 -1.74 3.50
CA ASN A 33 20.34 -1.86 3.70
C ASN A 33 19.52 -1.24 2.54
N CYS A 34 20.20 -0.71 1.53
CA CYS A 34 19.59 -0.14 0.34
C CYS A 34 19.88 -0.97 -0.92
N ILE A 35 18.99 -0.86 -1.90
CA ILE A 35 19.14 -1.32 -3.27
C ILE A 35 19.40 -0.06 -4.10
N GLU A 36 20.55 0.00 -4.77
CA GLU A 36 20.85 1.06 -5.75
C GLU A 36 20.31 0.63 -7.11
N CYS A 37 19.25 1.31 -7.56
CA CYS A 37 18.57 1.04 -8.81
C CYS A 37 17.94 2.33 -9.33
N GLU A 38 18.43 2.82 -10.47
CA GLU A 38 17.86 3.97 -11.16
C GLU A 38 16.65 3.53 -11.98
N LEU A 39 15.49 4.12 -11.69
CA LEU A 39 14.23 3.77 -12.33
C LEU A 39 13.70 4.98 -13.13
N PRO A 40 13.23 4.79 -14.37
CA PRO A 40 12.68 5.88 -15.18
C PRO A 40 11.55 6.61 -14.45
N GLY A 41 11.62 7.96 -14.43
CA GLY A 41 10.61 8.80 -13.80
C GLY A 41 10.62 8.82 -12.27
N MET A 42 11.61 8.21 -11.62
CA MET A 42 11.77 8.25 -10.16
C MET A 42 12.87 9.25 -9.76
N ALA A 43 12.62 10.02 -8.70
CA ALA A 43 13.55 11.03 -8.21
C ALA A 43 14.71 10.44 -7.38
N THR A 44 14.57 9.21 -6.86
CA THR A 44 15.59 8.51 -6.10
C THR A 44 16.13 7.31 -6.89
N ARG A 45 17.40 6.99 -6.65
CA ARG A 45 18.04 5.74 -7.09
C ARG A 45 18.28 4.76 -5.95
N TYR A 46 17.89 5.10 -4.72
CA TYR A 46 18.11 4.28 -3.53
C TYR A 46 16.77 3.84 -2.94
N TRP A 47 16.64 2.54 -2.70
CA TRP A 47 15.41 1.90 -2.21
C TRP A 47 15.70 1.01 -1.00
N LEU A 48 14.84 1.02 0.01
CA LEU A 48 15.02 0.23 1.22
C LEU A 48 14.77 -1.26 0.94
N LYS A 49 15.64 -2.13 1.47
CA LYS A 49 15.45 -3.60 1.43
C LYS A 49 14.33 -4.09 2.35
N GLY A 50 14.01 -3.30 3.37
CA GLY A 50 12.97 -3.62 4.36
C GLY A 50 12.56 -2.39 5.14
N ALA A 51 11.39 -2.48 5.77
CA ALA A 51 10.85 -1.45 6.64
C ALA A 51 10.23 -2.13 7.87
N ALA A 52 10.27 -1.44 9.00
CA ALA A 52 9.62 -1.86 10.22
C ALA A 52 8.58 -0.81 10.61
N ILE A 53 7.35 -1.27 10.89
CA ILE A 53 6.19 -0.40 11.16
C ILE A 53 5.87 -0.46 12.65
N TYR A 54 6.07 0.66 13.35
CA TYR A 54 5.83 0.79 14.78
C TYR A 54 4.81 1.90 15.06
N GLY A 55 4.17 1.85 16.21
CA GLY A 55 3.12 2.79 16.60
C GLY A 55 2.24 2.23 17.73
N ALA A 56 1.46 3.10 18.36
CA ALA A 56 0.56 2.74 19.46
C ALA A 56 -0.47 1.66 19.06
N ASN A 57 -1.08 1.01 20.05
CA ASN A 57 -2.19 0.08 19.78
C ASN A 57 -3.32 0.79 19.03
N ALA A 58 -3.98 0.07 18.13
CA ALA A 58 -5.02 0.60 17.24
C ALA A 58 -4.58 1.72 16.25
N SER A 59 -3.29 2.01 16.11
CA SER A 59 -2.80 3.05 15.18
C SER A 59 -2.84 2.66 13.68
N GLY A 60 -3.51 1.56 13.31
CA GLY A 60 -3.61 1.12 11.91
C GLY A 60 -2.45 0.29 11.36
N LYS A 61 -1.52 -0.20 12.20
CA LYS A 61 -0.40 -1.04 11.72
C LYS A 61 -0.88 -2.32 11.03
N SER A 62 -1.80 -3.06 11.66
CA SER A 62 -2.41 -4.25 11.07
C SER A 62 -3.21 -3.89 9.83
N THR A 63 -3.94 -2.77 9.86
CA THR A 63 -4.72 -2.24 8.73
C THR A 63 -3.88 -2.09 7.47
N LEU A 64 -2.63 -1.59 7.58
CA LEU A 64 -1.73 -1.47 6.44
C LEU A 64 -1.43 -2.83 5.80
N LEU A 65 -1.12 -3.85 6.61
CA LEU A 65 -0.84 -5.20 6.12
C LEU A 65 -2.09 -5.86 5.54
N GLU A 66 -3.25 -5.66 6.17
CA GLU A 66 -4.54 -6.18 5.72
C GLU A 66 -4.96 -5.54 4.39
N ALA A 67 -4.71 -4.25 4.20
CA ALA A 67 -4.92 -3.55 2.92
C ALA A 67 -4.06 -4.15 1.80
N MET A 68 -2.78 -4.43 2.07
CA MET A 68 -1.90 -5.09 1.08
C MET A 68 -2.38 -6.49 0.74
N GLN A 69 -2.86 -7.25 1.74
CA GLN A 69 -3.45 -8.58 1.52
C GLN A 69 -4.77 -8.49 0.73
N ALA A 70 -5.60 -7.50 0.99
CA ALA A 70 -6.85 -7.25 0.28
C ALA A 70 -6.58 -6.96 -1.20
N LEU A 71 -5.67 -6.04 -1.50
CA LEU A 71 -5.25 -5.75 -2.88
C LEU A 71 -4.71 -7.02 -3.57
N ARG A 72 -3.84 -7.79 -2.91
CA ARG A 72 -3.31 -9.04 -3.47
C ARG A 72 -4.44 -10.01 -3.81
N LYS A 73 -5.39 -10.23 -2.90
CA LYS A 73 -6.51 -11.14 -3.15
C LYS A 73 -7.37 -10.62 -4.30
N LEU A 74 -7.70 -9.32 -4.31
CA LEU A 74 -8.47 -8.68 -5.37
C LEU A 74 -7.85 -8.91 -6.75
N VAL A 75 -6.54 -8.69 -6.89
CA VAL A 75 -5.82 -8.90 -8.15
C VAL A 75 -5.78 -10.37 -8.55
N VAL A 76 -5.42 -11.27 -7.62
CA VAL A 76 -5.24 -12.71 -7.90
C VAL A 76 -6.58 -13.42 -8.19
N SER A 77 -7.67 -13.00 -7.56
CA SER A 77 -9.01 -13.59 -7.77
C SER A 77 -9.88 -12.82 -8.76
N SER A 78 -9.34 -11.82 -9.45
CA SER A 78 -10.07 -10.90 -10.33
C SER A 78 -10.81 -11.58 -11.49
N ALA A 79 -10.32 -12.75 -11.95
CA ALA A 79 -10.91 -13.49 -13.08
C ALA A 79 -12.16 -14.31 -12.71
N LYS A 80 -12.60 -14.32 -11.44
CA LYS A 80 -13.85 -14.96 -11.07
C LYS A 80 -15.01 -14.08 -11.55
N ASN A 81 -16.04 -14.68 -12.17
CA ASN A 81 -17.28 -13.97 -12.53
C ASN A 81 -17.96 -13.48 -11.25
N THR A 82 -17.71 -12.24 -10.86
CA THR A 82 -18.44 -11.53 -9.81
C THR A 82 -19.49 -10.66 -10.50
N ASP A 83 -20.76 -10.75 -10.08
CA ASP A 83 -21.76 -9.77 -10.52
C ASP A 83 -21.25 -8.38 -10.06
N PRO A 84 -21.24 -7.34 -10.91
CA PRO A 84 -20.87 -5.99 -10.49
C PRO A 84 -21.67 -5.45 -9.30
N LYS A 85 -22.82 -6.05 -8.99
CA LYS A 85 -23.66 -5.73 -7.83
C LYS A 85 -23.26 -6.49 -6.57
N ASP A 86 -22.46 -7.53 -6.67
CA ASP A 86 -22.01 -8.29 -5.51
C ASP A 86 -21.00 -7.46 -4.71
N PRO A 87 -21.14 -7.40 -3.37
CA PRO A 87 -20.15 -6.75 -2.53
C PRO A 87 -18.81 -7.47 -2.68
N ILE A 88 -17.73 -6.69 -2.74
CA ILE A 88 -16.38 -7.23 -2.69
C ILE A 88 -16.07 -7.54 -1.23
N GLU A 89 -16.35 -8.78 -0.79
CA GLU A 89 -16.32 -9.20 0.63
C GLU A 89 -15.03 -8.88 1.39
N ILE A 90 -13.90 -8.73 0.69
CA ILE A 90 -12.61 -8.41 1.31
C ILE A 90 -12.41 -6.90 1.57
N ILE A 91 -13.29 -6.05 1.06
CA ILE A 91 -13.23 -4.61 1.22
C ILE A 91 -14.12 -4.19 2.38
N GLU A 92 -13.49 -3.60 3.39
CA GLU A 92 -14.16 -3.02 4.56
C GLU A 92 -13.80 -1.53 4.59
N PRO A 93 -14.70 -0.63 4.14
CA PRO A 93 -14.48 0.81 4.16
C PRO A 93 -14.30 1.39 5.58
N PHE A 94 -13.92 2.66 5.68
CA PHE A 94 -13.82 3.35 6.97
C PHE A 94 -15.20 3.59 7.56
N ALA A 95 -15.46 3.03 8.76
CA ALA A 95 -16.81 2.90 9.35
C ALA A 95 -17.26 4.07 10.26
N LEU A 96 -16.50 5.17 10.35
CA LEU A 96 -16.85 6.35 11.16
C LEU A 96 -16.98 7.63 10.31
N GLY A 97 -17.16 7.50 9.00
CA GLY A 97 -17.34 8.60 8.07
C GLY A 97 -18.80 9.02 7.98
N ASN A 98 -19.05 10.30 7.70
CA ASN A 98 -20.43 10.80 7.56
C ASN A 98 -21.02 10.57 6.14
N ASP A 99 -20.23 10.08 5.19
CA ASP A 99 -20.58 9.93 3.74
C ASP A 99 -19.95 8.67 3.11
N GLU A 100 -19.91 7.56 3.85
CA GLU A 100 -19.13 6.34 3.50
C GLU A 100 -19.55 5.67 2.19
N ASN A 101 -20.77 5.98 1.68
CA ASN A 101 -21.32 5.37 0.49
C ASN A 101 -20.92 6.05 -0.83
N GLU A 102 -20.26 7.22 -0.80
CA GLU A 102 -19.81 7.89 -2.03
C GLU A 102 -18.30 7.74 -2.31
N ILE A 103 -17.47 7.58 -1.27
CA ILE A 103 -16.01 7.51 -1.46
C ILE A 103 -15.59 6.05 -1.68
N PRO A 104 -15.04 5.67 -2.86
CA PRO A 104 -14.57 4.32 -3.05
C PRO A 104 -13.32 4.04 -2.22
N THR A 105 -13.17 2.81 -1.73
CA THR A 105 -11.86 2.30 -1.28
C THR A 105 -10.90 2.29 -2.48
N ALA A 106 -9.73 2.90 -2.31
CA ALA A 106 -8.72 2.95 -3.36
C ALA A 106 -7.40 2.36 -2.88
N PHE A 107 -6.74 1.65 -3.79
CA PHE A 107 -5.42 1.08 -3.58
C PHE A 107 -4.52 1.49 -4.76
N GLU A 108 -3.27 1.84 -4.46
CA GLU A 108 -2.22 2.02 -5.45
C GLU A 108 -1.00 1.21 -5.03
N VAL A 109 -0.39 0.49 -5.96
CA VAL A 109 0.89 -0.19 -5.74
C VAL A 109 1.84 0.14 -6.87
N ARG A 110 3.06 0.55 -6.52
CA ARG A 110 4.16 0.72 -7.47
C ARG A 110 5.20 -0.34 -7.19
N LEU A 111 5.53 -1.12 -8.20
CA LEU A 111 6.43 -2.25 -8.10
C LEU A 111 7.31 -2.35 -9.35
N VAL A 112 8.54 -2.80 -9.16
CA VAL A 112 9.44 -3.26 -10.23
C VAL A 112 9.30 -4.77 -10.33
N VAL A 113 9.05 -5.27 -11.53
CA VAL A 113 9.03 -6.70 -11.86
C VAL A 113 10.18 -7.01 -12.79
N ASP A 114 10.85 -8.13 -12.56
CA ASP A 114 11.76 -8.69 -13.56
C ASP A 114 10.93 -9.19 -14.75
N ALA A 115 11.50 -9.06 -15.95
CA ALA A 115 10.92 -9.55 -17.19
C ALA A 115 11.18 -11.06 -17.38
#